data_AF-A0A535CJY8-F1
#
_entry.id   AF-A0A535CJY8-F1
#
_cell.length_a   1.000
_cell.length_b   1.000
_cell.length_c   1.000
_cell.angle_alpha   90.00
_cell.angle_beta   90.00
_cell.angle_gamma   90.00
#
_symmetry.space_group_name_H-M   'P 1'
#
loop_
_entity.id
_entity.type
_entity.pdbx_description
1 polymer ?
#
loop_
_entity_poly.entity_id
_entity_poly.type
_entity_poly.pdbx_seq_one_letter_code
_entity_poly.pdbx_strand_id
1 'polypeptide(L)' 'MLRDIAATRLIEVFCRQEDALAVIWEIQNIEKTEVKADAVQVNKQTEHTGTYKVRGHFAGIPWHNEFAY' A
#
# COMPACT_ATOMS: atom_id res chain seq x y z
N MET A 1 -9.79 -4.57 32.59
CA MET A 1 -9.42 -3.98 31.29
C MET A 1 -8.14 -4.64 30.83
N LEU A 2 -8.19 -5.42 29.75
CA LEU A 2 -6.97 -5.89 29.07
C LEU A 2 -6.43 -4.73 28.23
N ARG A 3 -5.13 -4.46 28.32
CA ARG A 3 -4.44 -3.52 27.43
C ARG A 3 -3.94 -4.31 26.23
N ASP A 4 -4.29 -3.89 25.03
CA ASP A 4 -3.67 -4.43 23.82
C ASP A 4 -2.20 -4.00 23.80
N ILE A 5 -1.31 -4.98 23.75
CA ILE A 5 0.13 -4.75 23.57
C ILE A 5 0.42 -4.98 22.09
N ALA A 6 0.77 -3.92 21.36
CA ALA A 6 1.28 -4.01 20.00
C ALA A 6 2.82 -4.08 20.06
N ALA A 7 3.40 -5.12 19.47
CA ALA A 7 4.85 -5.23 19.30
C ALA A 7 5.22 -4.86 17.86
N THR A 8 5.98 -3.79 17.69
CA THR A 8 6.55 -3.41 16.39
C THR A 8 7.97 -3.95 16.29
N ARG A 9 8.27 -4.66 15.20
CA ARG A 9 9.63 -5.09 14.88
C ARG A 9 10.11 -4.34 13.65
N LEU A 10 11.26 -3.69 13.79
CA LEU A 10 11.99 -3.12 12.66
C LEU A 10 12.92 -4.19 12.08
N ILE A 11 12.91 -4.35 10.75
CA ILE A 11 13.84 -5.21 10.02
C ILE A 11 14.56 -4.30 9.02
N GLU A 12 15.88 -4.19 9.17
CA GLU A 12 16.72 -3.47 8.22
C GLU A 12 17.17 -4.41 7.12
N VAL A 13 17.02 -3.98 5.87
CA VAL A 13 17.43 -4.71 4.68
C VAL A 13 18.41 -3.86 3.90
N PHE A 14 19.66 -4.32 3.81
CA PHE A 14 20.68 -3.65 2.99
C PHE A 14 20.35 -3.85 1.51
N CYS A 15 20.10 -2.75 0.81
CA CYS A 15 19.79 -2.73 -0.61
C CYS A 15 20.30 -1.43 -1.24
N ARG A 16 20.39 -1.41 -2.58
CA ARG A 16 20.66 -0.17 -3.30
C ARG A 16 19.39 0.68 -3.31
N GLN A 17 19.56 2.00 -3.32
CA GLN A 17 18.44 2.93 -3.30
C GLN A 17 17.49 2.73 -4.49
N GLU A 18 18.03 2.47 -5.69
CA GLU A 18 17.24 2.20 -6.89
C GLU A 18 16.32 0.98 -6.76
N ASP A 19 16.81 -0.09 -6.13
CA ASP A 19 16.04 -1.32 -5.89
C ASP A 19 14.92 -1.06 -4.86
N ALA A 20 15.21 -0.27 -3.82
CA ALA A 20 14.22 0.12 -2.80
C ALA A 20 13.13 1.02 -3.39
N LEU A 21 13.51 2.03 -4.18
CA LEU A 21 12.57 2.96 -4.81
C LEU A 21 11.63 2.23 -5.78
N ALA A 22 12.13 1.28 -6.55
CA ALA A 22 11.28 0.47 -7.44
C ALA A 22 10.18 -0.29 -6.67
N VAL A 23 10.49 -0.82 -5.48
CA VAL A 23 9.50 -1.49 -4.62
C VAL A 23 8.55 -0.46 -3.99
N ILE A 24 9.05 0.65 -3.46
CA ILE A 24 8.22 1.67 -2.80
C ILE A 24 7.25 2.31 -3.80
N TRP A 25 7.67 2.53 -5.03
CA TRP A 25 6.86 3.18 -6.07
C TRP A 25 5.92 2.24 -6.80
N GLU A 26 6.00 0.92 -6.60
CA GLU A 26 5.04 0.00 -7.19
C GLU A 26 3.70 0.15 -6.46
N ILE A 27 2.76 0.88 -7.08
CA ILE A 27 1.42 1.20 -6.54
C ILE A 27 0.67 -0.05 -6.09
N GLN A 28 0.89 -1.20 -6.74
CA GLN A 28 0.29 -2.47 -6.31
C GLN A 28 0.67 -2.86 -4.87
N ASN A 29 1.81 -2.39 -4.36
CA ASN A 29 2.24 -2.71 -2.99
C ASN A 29 1.35 -2.10 -1.92
N ILE A 30 0.51 -1.10 -2.23
CA ILE A 30 -0.52 -0.59 -1.31
C ILE A 30 -1.36 -1.75 -0.75
N GLU A 31 -1.69 -2.76 -1.56
CA GLU A 31 -2.46 -3.95 -1.13
C GLU A 31 -1.77 -4.76 -0.01
N LYS A 32 -0.44 -4.71 0.06
CA LYS A 32 0.36 -5.45 1.05
C LYS A 32 0.75 -4.60 2.25
N THR A 33 0.87 -3.29 2.07
CA THR A 33 1.48 -2.40 3.06
C THR A 33 0.50 -1.50 3.78
N GLU A 34 -0.69 -1.26 3.20
CA GLU A 34 -1.72 -0.42 3.81
C GLU A 34 -2.81 -1.28 4.44
N VAL A 35 -2.97 -1.16 5.76
CA VAL A 35 -3.88 -2.01 6.57
C VAL A 35 -5.34 -1.88 6.11
N LYS A 36 -5.73 -0.72 5.59
CA LYS A 36 -7.10 -0.47 5.11
C LYS A 36 -7.36 -0.96 3.68
N ALA A 37 -6.34 -1.42 2.94
CA ALA A 37 -6.48 -1.82 1.54
C ALA A 37 -6.57 -3.34 1.41
N ASP A 38 -7.71 -3.83 0.93
CA ASP A 38 -7.92 -5.27 0.68
C ASP A 38 -7.51 -5.67 -0.74
N ALA A 39 -7.66 -4.77 -1.70
CA ALA A 39 -7.25 -4.99 -3.08
C ALA A 39 -6.92 -3.68 -3.80
N VAL A 40 -5.93 -3.74 -4.67
CA VAL A 40 -5.52 -2.63 -5.55
C VAL A 40 -5.54 -3.09 -7.00
N GLN A 41 -6.13 -2.28 -7.89
CA GLN A 41 -6.11 -2.51 -9.32
C GLN A 41 -5.48 -1.30 -10.02
N VAL A 42 -4.28 -1.50 -10.58
CA VAL A 42 -3.55 -0.46 -11.29
C VAL A 42 -3.85 -0.51 -12.78
N ASN A 43 -4.23 0.64 -13.36
CA ASN A 43 -4.37 0.86 -14.79
C ASN A 43 -3.27 1.83 -15.25
N LYS A 44 -2.12 1.28 -15.66
CA LYS A 44 -0.96 2.04 -16.15
C LYS A 44 -1.28 2.61 -17.55
N GLN A 45 -1.06 3.91 -17.75
CA GLN A 45 -1.11 4.54 -19.08
C GLN A 45 0.31 4.80 -19.60
N THR A 46 1.16 5.38 -18.76
CA THR A 46 2.61 5.53 -19.00
C THR A 46 3.37 5.13 -17.73
N GLU A 47 4.69 5.30 -17.73
CA GLU A 47 5.52 5.12 -16.53
C GLU A 47 5.14 6.10 -15.40
N HIS A 48 4.68 7.29 -15.75
CA HIS A 48 4.40 8.38 -14.80
C HIS A 48 2.95 8.85 -14.84
N THR A 49 2.07 8.13 -15.54
CA THR A 49 0.64 8.47 -15.59
C THR A 49 -0.22 7.22 -15.54
N GLY A 50 -1.31 7.29 -14.80
CA GLY A 50 -2.33 6.26 -14.81
C GLY A 50 -3.39 6.49 -13.74
N THR A 51 -4.23 5.48 -13.54
CA THR A 51 -5.14 5.45 -12.40
C THR A 51 -5.02 4.14 -11.64
N TYR A 52 -5.42 4.15 -10.37
CA TYR A 52 -5.57 2.94 -9.60
C TYR A 52 -6.84 3.00 -8.77
N LYS A 53 -7.47 1.84 -8.62
CA LYS A 53 -8.63 1.63 -7.76
C LYS A 53 -8.18 0.92 -6.50
N VAL A 54 -8.63 1.39 -5.36
CA VAL A 54 -8.42 0.72 -4.07
C VAL A 54 -9.77 0.40 -3.46
N ARG A 55 -9.91 -0.79 -2.90
CA ARG A 55 -11.03 -1.14 -2.04
C ARG A 55 -10.50 -1.74 -0.74
N GLY A 56 -11.22 -1.53 0.35
CA GLY A 56 -10.98 -2.25 1.60
C GLY A 56 -11.89 -1.78 2.72
N HIS A 57 -11.37 -1.75 3.95
CA HIS A 57 -12.12 -1.37 5.14
C HIS A 57 -11.40 -0.31 5.98
N PHE A 58 -12.13 0.73 6.41
CA PHE A 58 -11.62 1.73 7.34
C PHE A 58 -12.53 1.76 8.57
N ALA A 59 -11.97 1.48 9.75
CA ALA A 59 -12.74 1.28 10.98
C ALA A 59 -13.90 0.26 10.83
N GLY A 60 -13.69 -0.79 10.02
CA GLY A 60 -14.69 -1.81 9.71
C GLY A 60 -15.75 -1.40 8.67
N ILE A 61 -15.69 -0.18 8.15
CA ILE A 61 -16.62 0.31 7.12
C ILE A 61 -15.99 0.07 5.74
N PRO A 62 -16.70 -0.61 4.81
CA PRO A 62 -16.25 -0.74 3.44
C PRO A 62 -15.97 0.64 2.82
N TRP A 63 -14.82 0.78 2.18
CA TRP A 63 -14.48 1.97 1.40
C TRP A 63 -13.86 1.56 0.07
N HIS A 64 -14.06 2.39 -0.94
CA HIS A 64 -13.40 2.24 -2.23
C HIS A 64 -13.19 3.62 -2.85
N ASN A 65 -12.11 3.78 -3.62
CA ASN A 65 -11.85 5.02 -4.34
C ASN A 65 -10.98 4.78 -5.58
N GLU A 66 -10.98 5.74 -6.50
CA GLU A 66 -10.10 5.80 -7.66
C GLU A 66 -9.21 7.03 -7.57
N PHE A 67 -7.92 6.87 -7.86
CA PHE A 67 -6.93 7.93 -7.80
C PHE A 67 -6.11 7.95 -9.08
N ALA A 68 -5.71 9.16 -9.51
CA ALA A 68 -4.71 9.36 -10.55
C ALA A 68 -3.31 9.46 -9.93
N TYR A 69 -2.30 9.08 -10.70
CA TYR A 69 -0.88 9.30 -10.42
C TYR A 69 -0.17 9.69 -11.70
#